data_AF-A0A959HIS8-F1
#
_entry.id   AF-A0A959HIS8-F1
#
_cell.length_a   1.000
_cell.length_b   1.000
_cell.length_c   1.000
_cell.angle_alpha   90.00
_cell.angle_beta   90.00
_cell.angle_gamma   90.00
#
_symmetry.space_group_name_H-M   'P 1'
#
loop_
_entity.id
_entity.type
_entity.pdbx_description
1 polymer ?
#
loop_
_entity_poly.entity_id
_entity_poly.type
_entity_poly.pdbx_seq_one_letter_code
_entity_poly.pdbx_strand_id
1 'polypeptide(L)'
;MTVETKKYKLIERITSLQDEEVLNKLELVLNEYSRGNLILMEIVKPIREKLDIEQLKKEQNYQGFDKEEVDRLIKEIDLQEPIEELLEMI
;
A
#
# COMPACT_ATOMS: atom_id res chain seq x y z
N MET A 1 32.56 7.74 -4.58
CA MET A 1 32.49 6.47 -3.82
C MET A 1 31.19 5.78 -4.16
N THR A 2 31.23 4.60 -4.80
CA THR A 2 30.03 3.87 -5.21
C THR A 2 29.36 3.21 -4.01
N VAL A 3 28.05 2.96 -4.11
CA VAL A 3 27.24 2.28 -3.08
C VAL A 3 27.84 0.91 -2.73
N GLU A 4 28.40 0.21 -3.72
CA GLU A 4 29.07 -1.07 -3.56
C GLU A 4 30.26 -0.99 -2.60
N THR A 5 31.14 0.00 -2.75
CA THR A 5 32.29 0.19 -1.84
C THR A 5 31.84 0.42 -0.39
N LYS A 6 30.70 1.07 -0.16
CA LYS A 6 30.14 1.26 1.17
C LYS A 6 29.59 -0.05 1.76
N LYS A 7 28.95 -0.89 0.94
CA LYS A 7 28.44 -2.21 1.35
C LYS A 7 29.58 -3.14 1.77
N TYR A 8 30.65 -3.22 0.98
CA TYR A 8 31.80 -4.07 1.31
C TYR A 8 32.47 -3.67 2.63
N LYS A 9 32.67 -2.37 2.87
CA LYS A 9 33.20 -1.87 4.15
C LYS A 9 32.30 -2.17 5.34
N LEU A 10 30.99 -2.18 5.14
CA LEU A 10 30.03 -2.50 6.19
C LEU A 10 30.09 -3.99 6.55
N ILE A 11 30.16 -4.86 5.54
CA ILE A 11 30.31 -6.31 5.73
C ILE A 11 31.60 -6.61 6.51
N GLU A 12 32.73 -6.03 6.11
CA GLU A 12 34.01 -6.22 6.81
C GLU A 12 33.93 -5.84 8.30
N ARG A 13 33.28 -4.70 8.60
CA ARG A 13 33.08 -4.23 9.97
C ARG A 13 32.19 -5.18 10.76
N ILE A 14 31.09 -5.65 10.18
CA ILE A 14 30.18 -6.59 10.83
C ILE A 14 30.89 -7.92 11.11
N THR A 15 31.67 -8.44 10.15
CA THR A 15 32.44 -9.68 10.33
C THR A 15 33.53 -9.57 11.41
N SER A 16 34.07 -8.37 11.63
CA SER A 16 35.06 -8.11 12.68
C SER A 16 34.48 -7.91 14.08
N LEU A 17 33.15 -7.74 14.21
CA LEU A 17 32.48 -7.57 15.49
C LEU A 17 32.33 -8.94 16.18
N GLN A 18 32.82 -9.04 17.42
CA GLN A 18 32.65 -10.22 18.28
C GLN A 18 31.65 -10.00 19.42
N ASP A 19 31.01 -8.83 19.45
CA ASP A 19 30.04 -8.43 20.46
C ASP A 19 28.61 -8.67 19.96
N GLU A 20 27.94 -9.64 20.59
CA GLU A 20 26.57 -10.06 20.28
C GLU A 20 25.53 -8.98 20.60
N GLU A 21 25.76 -8.14 21.61
CA GLU A 21 24.82 -7.08 21.99
C GLU A 21 24.80 -5.97 20.94
N VAL A 22 25.96 -5.65 20.36
CA VAL A 22 26.11 -4.66 19.30
C VAL A 22 25.50 -5.17 17.98
N LEU A 23 25.65 -6.46 17.69
CA LEU A 23 25.07 -7.09 16.50
C LEU A 23 23.53 -7.06 16.54
N ASN A 24 22.96 -7.41 17.69
CA ASN A 24 21.51 -7.38 17.90
C ASN A 24 20.92 -5.97 17.73
N LYS A 25 21.59 -4.93 18.24
CA LYS A 25 21.15 -3.53 18.04
C LYS A 25 21.21 -3.12 16.57
N LEU A 26 22.23 -3.55 15.84
CA LEU A 26 22.36 -3.26 14.41
C LEU A 26 21.25 -3.94 13.61
N GLU A 27 20.94 -5.19 13.94
CA GLU A 27 19.87 -5.96 13.31
C GLU A 27 18.50 -5.32 13.54
N LEU A 28 18.22 -4.85 14.77
CA LEU A 28 16.98 -4.13 15.08
C LEU A 28 16.84 -2.87 14.23
N VAL A 29 17.89 -2.06 14.15
CA VAL A 29 17.87 -0.82 13.34
C VAL A 29 17.66 -1.14 11.86
N LEU A 30 18.38 -2.13 11.31
CA LEU A 30 18.20 -2.56 9.91
C LEU A 30 16.79 -3.09 9.65
N ASN A 31 16.22 -3.84 10.60
CA ASN A 31 14.86 -4.38 10.51
C ASN A 31 13.79 -3.28 10.59
N GLU A 32 13.99 -2.24 11.40
CA GLU A 32 13.08 -1.09 11.47
C GLU A 32 13.00 -0.34 10.12
N TYR A 33 14.15 -0.05 9.52
CA TYR A 33 14.21 0.58 8.19
C TYR A 33 13.68 -0.33 7.07
N SER A 34 13.79 -1.65 7.24
CA SER A 34 13.28 -2.63 6.28
C SER A 34 11.76 -2.78 6.38
N ARG A 35 11.18 -2.83 7.59
CA ARG A 35 9.72 -2.95 7.79
C ARG A 35 8.94 -1.77 7.21
N GLY A 36 9.43 -0.54 7.39
CA GLY A 36 8.81 0.64 6.79
C GLY A 36 8.82 0.60 5.26
N ASN A 37 9.89 0.07 4.66
CA ASN A 37 10.00 -0.10 3.22
C ASN A 37 9.19 -1.30 2.70
N LEU A 38 9.08 -2.40 3.44
CA LEU A 38 8.33 -3.59 3.02
C LEU A 38 6.83 -3.28 2.87
N ILE A 39 6.25 -2.56 3.84
CA ILE A 39 4.83 -2.15 3.77
C ILE A 39 4.62 -1.22 2.56
N LEU A 40 5.51 -0.25 2.34
CA LEU A 40 5.43 0.65 1.20
C LEU A 40 5.63 -0.09 -0.13
N MET A 41 6.53 -1.08 -0.18
CA MET A 41 6.74 -1.91 -1.37
C MET A 41 5.55 -2.83 -1.67
N GLU A 42 4.83 -3.30 -0.65
CA GLU A 42 3.60 -4.08 -0.83
C GLU A 42 2.42 -3.22 -1.33
N ILE A 43 2.38 -1.93 -0.94
CA ILE A 43 1.32 -0.98 -1.36
C ILE A 43 1.60 -0.41 -2.76
N VAL A 44 2.88 -0.16 -3.08
CA VAL A 44 3.27 0.45 -4.37
C VAL A 44 3.27 -0.62 -5.45
N LYS A 45 2.11 -0.82 -6.09
CA LYS A 45 2.01 -1.60 -7.32
C LYS A 45 2.74 -0.85 -8.46
N PRO A 46 3.48 -1.56 -9.34
CA PRO A 46 4.15 -0.93 -10.48
C PRO A 46 3.12 -0.29 -11.43
N ILE A 47 3.43 0.90 -11.94
CA ILE A 47 2.63 1.58 -12.97
C ILE A 47 2.70 0.75 -14.25
N ARG A 48 1.53 0.34 -14.77
CA ARG A 48 1.41 -0.47 -15.99
C ARG A 48 1.31 0.43 -17.22
N GLU A 49 1.97 0.05 -18.31
CA GLU A 49 1.86 0.75 -19.60
C GLU A 49 0.48 0.59 -20.25
N LYS A 50 -0.23 -0.51 -19.96
CA LYS A 50 -1.56 -0.82 -20.49
C LYS A 50 -2.50 -1.25 -19.38
N LEU A 51 -3.73 -0.74 -19.43
CA LEU A 51 -4.80 -1.03 -18.48
C LEU A 51 -5.67 -2.16 -19.02
N ASP A 52 -5.67 -3.32 -18.35
CA ASP A 52 -6.60 -4.42 -18.61
C ASP A 52 -7.59 -4.54 -17.44
N ILE A 53 -8.87 -4.32 -17.74
CA ILE A 53 -9.95 -4.28 -16.75
C ILE A 53 -10.24 -5.67 -16.18
N GLU A 54 -10.16 -6.73 -16.98
CA GLU A 54 -10.46 -8.09 -16.54
C GLU A 54 -9.34 -8.62 -15.64
N GLN A 55 -8.10 -8.33 -15.99
CA GLN A 55 -6.95 -8.63 -15.13
C GLN A 55 -7.06 -7.89 -13.77
N LEU A 56 -7.47 -6.62 -13.78
CA LEU A 56 -7.64 -5.83 -12.56
C LEU A 56 -8.75 -6.37 -11.65
N LYS A 57 -9.88 -6.80 -12.21
CA LYS A 57 -10.97 -7.42 -11.42
C LYS A 57 -10.48 -8.69 -10.71
N LYS A 58 -9.71 -9.52 -11.41
CA LYS A 58 -9.14 -10.76 -10.84
C LYS A 58 -8.14 -10.46 -9.72
N GLU A 59 -7.25 -9.51 -9.91
CA GLU A 59 -6.25 -9.13 -8.90
C GLU A 59 -6.86 -8.49 -7.65
N GLN A 60 -7.97 -7.76 -7.82
CA GLN A 60 -8.67 -7.11 -6.72
C GLN A 60 -9.77 -8.00 -6.11
N ASN A 61 -9.92 -9.23 -6.60
CA ASN A 61 -11.00 -10.13 -6.20
C ASN A 61 -12.38 -9.44 -6.23
N TYR A 62 -12.64 -8.65 -7.27
CA TYR A 62 -13.84 -7.85 -7.38
C TYR A 62 -15.08 -8.74 -7.57
N GLN A 63 -16.03 -8.68 -6.64
CA GLN A 63 -17.25 -9.49 -6.64
C GLN A 63 -18.46 -8.78 -7.29
N GLY A 64 -18.34 -7.50 -7.66
CA GLY A 64 -19.49 -6.71 -8.07
C GLY A 64 -20.36 -6.28 -6.89
N PHE A 65 -21.42 -5.53 -7.19
CA PHE A 65 -22.48 -5.22 -6.25
C PHE A 65 -23.78 -5.81 -6.77
N ASP A 66 -24.65 -6.27 -5.86
CA ASP A 66 -26.00 -6.69 -6.21
C ASP A 66 -26.86 -5.44 -6.43
N LYS A 67 -27.27 -5.22 -7.67
CA LYS A 67 -28.11 -4.08 -8.04
C LYS A 67 -29.44 -4.10 -7.29
N GLU A 68 -30.04 -5.26 -7.08
CA GLU A 68 -31.33 -5.35 -6.39
C GLU A 68 -31.20 -4.97 -4.91
N GLU A 69 -30.08 -5.32 -4.29
CA GLU A 69 -29.76 -4.91 -2.92
C GLU A 69 -29.55 -3.40 -2.81
N VAL A 70 -28.78 -2.82 -3.73
CA VAL A 70 -28.57 -1.38 -3.79
C VAL A 70 -29.89 -0.63 -4.02
N ASP A 71 -30.73 -1.09 -4.95
CA ASP A 71 -32.03 -0.47 -5.24
C ASP A 71 -32.99 -0.56 -4.03
N ARG A 72 -32.91 -1.64 -3.22
CA ARG A 72 -33.65 -1.73 -1.94
C ARG A 72 -33.15 -0.69 -0.94
N LEU A 73 -31.84 -0.60 -0.75
CA LEU A 73 -31.22 0.36 0.18
C LEU A 73 -31.55 1.81 -0.19
N ILE A 74 -31.54 2.14 -1.48
CA ILE A 74 -31.91 3.50 -1.95
C ILE A 74 -33.36 3.83 -1.57
N LYS A 75 -34.28 2.88 -1.76
CA LYS A 75 -35.70 3.06 -1.38
C LYS A 75 -35.91 3.12 0.12
N GLU A 76 -35.12 2.38 0.90
CA GLU A 76 -35.18 2.41 2.36
C GLU A 76 -34.64 3.72 2.94
N ILE A 77 -33.54 4.23 2.38
CA ILE A 77 -32.93 5.49 2.81
C ILE A 77 -33.84 6.67 2.46
N ASP A 78 -34.57 6.57 1.34
CA ASP A 78 -35.55 7.57 0.87
C ASP A 78 -35.02 9.00 1.02
N LEU A 79 -33.80 9.24 0.52
CA LEU A 79 -33.17 10.55 0.59
C LEU A 79 -33.94 11.51 -0.33
N GLN A 80 -34.75 12.37 0.29
CA GLN A 80 -35.50 13.41 -0.40
C GLN A 80 -34.72 14.72 -0.32
N GLU A 81 -34.35 15.28 -1.47
CA GLU A 81 -33.77 16.62 -1.57
C GLU A 81 -34.82 17.60 -2.08
N PRO A 82 -35.03 18.76 -1.42
CA PRO A 82 -35.90 19.80 -1.94
C PRO A 82 -35.41 20.32 -3.29
N ILE A 83 -36.33 20.54 -4.22
CA ILE A 83 -36.01 21.08 -5.55
C ILE A 83 -35.35 22.45 -5.43
N GLU A 84 -35.74 23.25 -4.43
CA GLU A 84 -35.17 24.55 -4.14
C GLU A 84 -33.66 24.46 -3.82
N GLU A 85 -33.23 23.48 -3.02
CA GLU A 85 -31.81 23.28 -2.68
C GLU A 85 -31.00 22.84 -3.91
N LEU A 86 -31.60 22.01 -4.77
CA LEU A 86 -30.97 21.60 -6.04
C LEU A 86 -30.77 22.77 -7.01
N LEU A 87 -31.73 23.69 -7.04
CA LEU A 87 -31.67 24.88 -7.91
C LEU A 87 -30.64 25.90 -7.45
N GLU A 88 -30.30 25.96 -6.16
CA GLU A 88 -29.23 26.84 -5.63
C GLU A 88 -27.82 26.36 -6.01
N MET A 89 -27.65 25.12 -6.47
CA MET A 89 -26.36 24.53 -6.83
C MET A 89 -25.91 24.79 -8.29
N ILE A 90 -26.75 25.42 -9.12
CA ILE A 90 -26.51 25.72 -10.54
C ILE A 90 -26.27 27.22 -10.75
#